data_AF-A0A7J7JEP3-F1
#
_entry.id   AF-A0A7J7JEP3-F1
#
_cell.length_a   1.000
_cell.length_b   1.000
_cell.length_c   1.000
_cell.angle_alpha   90.00
_cell.angle_beta   90.00
_cell.angle_gamma   90.00
#
_symmetry.space_group_name_H-M   'P 1'
#
loop_
_entity.id
_entity.type
_entity.pdbx_description
1 polymer ?
#
loop_
_entity_poly.entity_id
_entity_poly.type
_entity_poly.pdbx_seq_one_letter_code
_entity_poly.pdbx_strand_id
1 'polypeptide(L)'
;MFWRYNALTSHIDTLLDKENVTLHELMDEDDILQECKGQNNKLIDFLVLPHVMEELVQLVTCEPGEDVEDKVKYKYPNIACELLTSDVPQILDKLVENNTYIDKIYNFLLCEHQLNPLLASFFTKVLGLLLVRKPDYLFEYLVAKDDFLGHLLTHLGTSAIMDLLMRLITYDPVISVKSRILKWLDDENLVEKLVNLVHVDQAEEVGISQYTILFCYM
;
A
#
# COMPACT_ATOMS: atom_id res chain seq x y z
N MET A 1 -24.51 17.52 -32.61
CA MET A 1 -24.51 16.05 -32.49
C MET A 1 -24.04 15.72 -31.07
N PHE A 2 -24.80 15.98 -30.01
CA PHE A 2 -26.05 15.31 -29.58
C PHE A 2 -25.95 13.78 -29.53
N TRP A 3 -25.06 13.30 -28.65
CA TRP A 3 -25.26 12.06 -27.90
C TRP A 3 -25.05 12.41 -26.42
N ARG A 4 -26.12 12.88 -25.77
CA ARG A 4 -26.21 12.75 -24.32
C ARG A 4 -26.58 11.29 -24.09
N TYR A 5 -25.59 10.49 -23.72
CA TYR A 5 -25.85 9.18 -23.15
C TYR A 5 -26.82 9.40 -21.98
N ASN A 6 -28.05 8.93 -22.12
CA ASN A 6 -28.80 8.51 -20.94
C ASN A 6 -28.00 7.31 -20.42
N ALA A 7 -27.07 7.57 -19.51
CA ALA A 7 -26.43 6.50 -18.76
C ALA A 7 -27.58 5.74 -18.09
N LEU A 8 -27.78 4.49 -18.51
CA LEU A 8 -28.48 3.52 -17.68
C LEU A 8 -27.80 3.61 -16.31
N THR A 9 -28.57 3.92 -15.26
CA THR A 9 -28.07 3.92 -13.88
C THR A 9 -27.28 2.64 -13.64
N SER A 10 -26.02 2.75 -13.22
CA SER A 10 -25.20 1.57 -12.98
C SER A 10 -25.81 0.73 -11.86
N HIS A 11 -25.47 -0.56 -11.81
CA HIS A 11 -25.95 -1.41 -10.72
C HIS A 11 -25.40 -0.90 -9.38
N ILE A 12 -24.14 -0.45 -9.36
CA ILE A 12 -23.52 0.27 -8.24
C ILE A 12 -24.36 1.47 -7.80
N ASP A 13 -24.79 2.34 -8.72
CA ASP A 13 -25.63 3.49 -8.36
C ASP A 13 -26.95 3.05 -7.70
N THR A 14 -27.52 1.95 -8.17
CA THR A 14 -28.78 1.39 -7.64
C THR A 14 -28.57 0.79 -6.25
N LEU A 15 -27.42 0.18 -5.98
CA LEU A 15 -27.05 -0.29 -4.65
C LEU A 15 -26.82 0.87 -3.68
N LEU A 16 -26.13 1.91 -4.12
CA LEU A 16 -25.84 3.11 -3.33
C LEU A 16 -27.10 3.93 -2.98
N ASP A 17 -28.19 3.76 -3.73
CA ASP A 17 -29.49 4.36 -3.42
C ASP A 17 -30.26 3.60 -2.31
N LYS A 18 -29.80 2.41 -1.90
CA LYS A 18 -30.39 1.65 -0.78
C LYS A 18 -29.94 2.22 0.57
N GLU A 19 -30.82 2.16 1.56
CA GLU A 19 -30.44 2.45 2.94
C GLU A 19 -29.49 1.37 3.48
N ASN A 20 -28.39 1.79 4.13
CA ASN A 20 -27.42 0.91 4.81
C ASN A 20 -26.64 -0.05 3.89
N VAL A 21 -26.35 0.35 2.65
CA VAL A 21 -25.41 -0.40 1.79
C VAL A 21 -24.05 -0.54 2.47
N THR A 22 -23.47 -1.73 2.39
CA THR A 22 -22.16 -2.04 2.98
C THR A 22 -21.05 -2.01 1.94
N LEU A 23 -19.80 -1.80 2.38
CA LEU A 23 -18.64 -1.90 1.49
C LEU A 23 -18.56 -3.29 0.83
N HIS A 24 -18.81 -4.34 1.60
CA HIS A 24 -18.78 -5.73 1.14
C HIS A 24 -19.78 -6.00 0.00
N GLU A 25 -21.00 -5.48 0.09
CA GLU A 25 -21.99 -5.59 -0.99
C GLU A 25 -21.50 -4.94 -2.29
N LEU A 26 -20.82 -3.79 -2.21
CA LEU A 26 -20.23 -3.15 -3.38
C LEU A 26 -19.03 -3.94 -3.91
N MET A 27 -18.19 -4.50 -3.02
CA MET A 27 -17.03 -5.31 -3.41
C MET A 27 -17.41 -6.65 -4.04
N ASP A 28 -18.67 -7.07 -3.90
CA ASP A 28 -19.19 -8.24 -4.59
C ASP A 28 -19.60 -7.98 -6.04
N GLU A 29 -19.70 -6.72 -6.44
CA GLU A 29 -20.01 -6.31 -7.81
C GLU A 29 -18.76 -6.39 -8.71
N ASP A 30 -18.91 -7.03 -9.87
CA ASP A 30 -17.82 -7.25 -10.82
C ASP A 30 -17.28 -5.95 -11.45
N ASP A 31 -18.09 -4.88 -11.46
CA ASP A 31 -17.77 -3.59 -12.08
C ASP A 31 -17.23 -2.53 -11.10
N ILE A 32 -17.15 -2.81 -9.78
CA ILE A 32 -16.73 -1.81 -8.77
C ILE A 32 -15.40 -1.13 -9.12
N LEU A 33 -14.40 -1.91 -9.55
CA LEU A 33 -13.08 -1.37 -9.91
C LEU A 33 -13.14 -0.52 -11.19
N GLN A 34 -13.98 -0.92 -12.15
CA GLN A 34 -14.17 -0.17 -13.39
C GLN A 34 -14.92 1.13 -13.12
N GLU A 35 -16.00 1.11 -12.34
CA GLU A 35 -16.78 2.28 -11.95
C GLU A 35 -15.94 3.27 -11.13
N CYS A 36 -15.11 2.77 -10.21
CA CYS A 36 -14.17 3.59 -9.43
C CYS A 36 -13.16 4.30 -10.35
N LYS A 37 -12.45 3.54 -11.21
CA LYS A 37 -11.50 4.09 -12.18
C LYS A 37 -12.18 4.99 -13.23
N GLY A 38 -13.46 4.73 -13.49
CA GLY A 38 -14.35 5.50 -14.36
C GLY A 38 -14.88 6.80 -13.74
N GLN A 39 -14.45 7.15 -12.52
CA GLN A 39 -14.85 8.38 -11.82
C GLN A 39 -16.36 8.43 -11.52
N ASN A 40 -16.98 7.30 -11.15
CA ASN A 40 -18.34 7.32 -10.61
C ASN A 40 -18.37 8.12 -9.29
N ASN A 41 -18.99 9.29 -9.32
CA ASN A 41 -19.03 10.20 -8.17
C ASN A 41 -19.75 9.59 -6.95
N LYS A 42 -20.87 8.87 -7.14
CA LYS A 42 -21.60 8.26 -6.01
C LYS A 42 -20.71 7.23 -5.30
N LEU A 43 -20.04 6.39 -6.09
CA LEU A 43 -19.11 5.39 -5.55
C LEU A 43 -17.92 6.05 -4.85
N ILE A 44 -17.32 7.07 -5.46
CA ILE A 44 -16.18 7.79 -4.85
C ILE A 44 -16.61 8.45 -3.54
N ASP A 45 -17.75 9.14 -3.52
CA ASP A 45 -18.29 9.80 -2.33
C ASP A 45 -18.53 8.79 -1.20
N PHE A 46 -18.98 7.58 -1.52
CA PHE A 46 -19.10 6.47 -0.57
C PHE A 46 -17.72 5.97 -0.09
N LEU A 47 -16.78 5.72 -1.02
CA LEU A 47 -15.46 5.17 -0.70
C LEU A 47 -14.62 6.09 0.20
N VAL A 48 -14.80 7.41 0.10
CA VAL A 48 -14.08 8.38 0.94
C VAL A 48 -14.73 8.62 2.31
N LEU A 49 -15.84 7.93 2.63
CA LEU A 49 -16.44 7.99 3.96
C LEU A 49 -15.47 7.45 5.01
N PRO A 50 -15.38 8.06 6.21
CA PRO A 50 -14.34 7.70 7.19
C PRO A 50 -14.33 6.22 7.60
N HIS A 51 -15.51 5.61 7.75
CA HIS A 51 -15.65 4.21 8.12
C HIS A 51 -15.32 3.25 6.97
N VAL A 52 -15.58 3.65 5.73
CA VAL A 52 -15.24 2.87 4.53
C VAL A 52 -13.74 2.89 4.28
N MET A 53 -13.11 4.06 4.38
CA MET A 53 -11.65 4.20 4.32
C MET A 53 -10.94 3.39 5.41
N GLU A 54 -11.51 3.39 6.61
CA GLU A 54 -11.01 2.59 7.73
C GLU A 54 -11.04 1.09 7.39
N GLU A 55 -12.17 0.60 6.89
CA GLU A 55 -12.35 -0.80 6.51
C GLU A 55 -11.44 -1.22 5.34
N LEU A 56 -11.31 -0.37 4.31
CA LEU A 56 -10.40 -0.59 3.19
C LEU A 56 -8.94 -0.73 3.65
N VAL A 57 -8.51 0.13 4.58
CA VAL A 57 -7.15 0.09 5.14
C VAL A 57 -6.95 -1.17 5.99
N GLN A 58 -7.92 -1.53 6.83
CA GLN A 58 -7.85 -2.76 7.63
C GLN A 58 -7.74 -4.00 6.75
N LEU A 59 -8.50 -4.07 5.65
CA LEU A 59 -8.45 -5.19 4.70
C LEU A 59 -7.06 -5.37 4.07
N VAL A 60 -6.24 -4.32 3.96
CA VAL A 60 -4.88 -4.42 3.37
C VAL A 60 -3.76 -4.50 4.40
N THR A 61 -4.04 -4.26 5.69
CA THR A 61 -3.02 -4.28 6.76
C THR A 61 -3.21 -5.38 7.79
N CYS A 62 -4.39 -6.00 7.86
CA CYS A 62 -4.72 -7.00 8.88
C CYS A 62 -5.01 -8.36 8.25
N GLU A 63 -4.47 -9.43 8.85
CA GLU A 63 -4.81 -10.78 8.42
C GLU A 63 -6.28 -11.08 8.74
N PRO A 64 -7.03 -11.67 7.80
CA PRO A 64 -8.41 -12.05 8.06
C PRO A 64 -8.46 -13.15 9.12
N GLY A 65 -9.50 -13.13 9.96
CA GLY A 65 -9.70 -14.15 10.98
C GLY A 65 -9.78 -15.57 10.39
N GLU A 66 -9.42 -16.57 11.20
CA GLU A 66 -9.38 -17.98 10.77
C GLU A 66 -10.74 -18.46 10.23
N ASP A 67 -11.82 -17.93 10.81
CA ASP A 67 -13.23 -18.26 10.50
C ASP A 67 -13.74 -17.72 9.14
N VAL A 68 -12.95 -16.88 8.45
CA VAL A 68 -13.34 -16.32 7.14
C VAL A 68 -13.09 -17.35 6.04
N GLU A 69 -14.03 -17.51 5.11
CA GLU A 69 -13.86 -18.42 3.96
C GLU A 69 -12.62 -18.04 3.14
N ASP A 70 -11.78 -19.01 2.77
CA ASP A 70 -10.49 -18.74 2.11
C ASP A 70 -10.62 -17.91 0.83
N LYS A 71 -11.67 -18.14 0.04
CA LYS A 71 -11.93 -17.34 -1.16
C LYS A 71 -12.12 -15.85 -0.82
N VAL A 72 -12.79 -15.59 0.30
CA VAL A 72 -13.07 -14.25 0.82
C VAL A 72 -11.83 -13.61 1.43
N LYS A 73 -10.98 -14.40 2.11
CA LYS A 73 -9.68 -13.96 2.65
C LYS A 73 -8.77 -13.32 1.60
N TYR A 74 -8.88 -13.74 0.34
CA TYR A 74 -8.11 -13.15 -0.76
C TYR A 74 -8.90 -12.11 -1.54
N LYS A 75 -10.20 -12.33 -1.79
CA LYS A 75 -11.01 -11.45 -2.65
C LYS A 75 -11.05 -10.02 -2.13
N TYR A 76 -11.44 -9.82 -0.87
CA TYR A 76 -11.66 -8.46 -0.36
C TYR A 76 -10.37 -7.67 -0.17
N PRO A 77 -9.29 -8.21 0.43
CA PRO A 77 -8.01 -7.51 0.49
C PRO A 77 -7.46 -7.08 -0.89
N ASN A 78 -7.62 -7.94 -1.92
CA ASN A 78 -7.21 -7.59 -3.28
C ASN A 78 -8.03 -6.41 -3.85
N ILE A 79 -9.36 -6.45 -3.72
CA ILE A 79 -10.23 -5.37 -4.21
C ILE A 79 -9.96 -4.08 -3.42
N ALA A 80 -9.82 -4.15 -2.10
CA ALA A 80 -9.50 -3.01 -1.26
C ALA A 80 -8.18 -2.35 -1.68
N CYS A 81 -7.15 -3.17 -1.93
CA CYS A 81 -5.88 -2.69 -2.43
C CYS A 81 -6.01 -2.04 -3.82
N GLU A 82 -6.76 -2.64 -4.75
CA GLU A 82 -7.04 -2.04 -6.07
C GLU A 82 -7.82 -0.71 -5.98
N LEU A 83 -8.74 -0.57 -5.02
CA LEU A 83 -9.48 0.68 -4.79
C LEU A 83 -8.58 1.77 -4.20
N LEU A 84 -7.81 1.45 -3.16
CA LEU A 84 -6.84 2.38 -2.55
C LEU A 84 -5.73 2.79 -3.53
N THR A 85 -5.40 1.90 -4.47
CA THR A 85 -4.37 2.13 -5.50
C THR A 85 -4.94 2.43 -6.88
N SER A 86 -6.22 2.82 -6.96
CA SER A 86 -6.96 3.07 -8.20
C SER A 86 -6.50 4.30 -8.99
N ASP A 87 -5.64 5.13 -8.39
CA ASP A 87 -5.21 6.41 -8.93
C ASP A 87 -6.33 7.47 -9.06
N VAL A 88 -7.42 7.29 -8.29
CA VAL A 88 -8.48 8.28 -8.14
C VAL A 88 -8.04 9.34 -7.11
N PRO A 89 -7.94 10.63 -7.49
CA PRO A 89 -7.39 11.68 -6.62
C PRO A 89 -8.11 11.81 -5.28
N GLN A 90 -9.44 11.72 -5.26
CA GLN A 90 -10.26 11.88 -4.05
C GLN A 90 -9.94 10.80 -3.01
N ILE A 91 -9.75 9.54 -3.44
CA ILE A 91 -9.38 8.43 -2.57
C ILE A 91 -7.95 8.62 -2.07
N LEU A 92 -7.03 8.99 -2.97
CA LEU A 92 -5.62 9.21 -2.63
C LEU A 92 -5.45 10.38 -1.66
N ASP A 93 -6.14 11.49 -1.89
CA ASP A 93 -6.15 12.67 -1.02
C ASP A 93 -6.73 12.31 0.34
N LYS A 94 -7.83 11.52 0.36
CA LYS A 94 -8.42 11.06 1.61
C LYS A 94 -7.48 10.17 2.42
N LEU A 95 -6.71 9.32 1.74
CA LEU A 95 -5.73 8.42 2.36
C LEU A 95 -4.63 9.18 3.12
N VAL A 96 -4.24 10.36 2.64
CA VAL A 96 -3.12 11.15 3.18
C VAL A 96 -3.54 12.38 3.99
N GLU A 97 -4.83 12.70 4.05
CA GLU A 97 -5.35 13.98 4.57
C GLU A 97 -4.86 14.33 6.00
N ASN A 98 -4.86 13.37 6.93
CA ASN A 98 -4.57 13.60 8.36
C ASN A 98 -3.63 12.54 8.98
N ASN A 99 -2.83 11.88 8.16
CA ASN A 99 -1.97 10.74 8.52
C ASN A 99 -2.68 9.50 9.10
N THR A 100 -3.93 9.57 9.57
CA THR A 100 -4.64 8.46 10.25
C THR A 100 -4.57 7.12 9.52
N TYR A 101 -4.79 7.12 8.20
CA TYR A 101 -4.82 5.89 7.40
C TYR A 101 -3.42 5.42 7.02
N ILE A 102 -2.53 6.34 6.63
CA ILE A 102 -1.14 6.00 6.31
C ILE A 102 -0.35 5.56 7.56
N ASP A 103 -0.73 6.02 8.75
CA ASP A 103 -0.19 5.56 10.03
C ASP A 103 -0.53 4.08 10.27
N LYS A 104 -1.76 3.67 9.94
CA LYS A 104 -2.16 2.26 10.02
C LYS A 104 -1.43 1.39 9.02
N ILE A 105 -1.26 1.89 7.79
CA ILE A 105 -0.44 1.24 6.77
C ILE A 105 1.02 1.12 7.25
N TYR A 106 1.60 2.16 7.85
CA TYR A 106 2.94 2.12 8.41
C TYR A 106 3.06 1.14 9.59
N ASN A 107 2.07 1.08 10.47
CA ASN A 107 2.08 0.18 11.62
C ASN A 107 2.17 -1.30 11.23
N PHE A 108 1.77 -1.67 10.00
CA PHE A 108 2.02 -3.01 9.44
C PHE A 108 3.51 -3.37 9.46
N LEU A 109 4.40 -2.40 9.23
CA LEU A 109 5.85 -2.59 9.22
C LEU A 109 6.45 -2.73 10.63
N LEU A 110 5.76 -2.23 11.65
CA LEU A 110 6.20 -2.31 13.06
C LEU A 110 5.99 -3.69 13.68
N CYS A 111 5.47 -4.64 12.90
CA CYS A 111 5.28 -6.00 13.38
C CYS A 111 6.62 -6.69 13.66
N GLU A 112 6.74 -7.38 14.80
CA GLU A 112 7.95 -8.13 15.17
C GLU A 112 8.04 -9.49 14.46
N HIS A 113 6.92 -10.03 13.97
CA HIS A 113 6.91 -11.31 13.25
C HIS A 113 7.06 -11.14 11.74
N GLN A 114 7.34 -12.24 11.05
CA GLN A 114 7.41 -12.26 9.59
C GLN A 114 6.10 -11.72 8.98
N LEU A 115 6.21 -10.77 8.06
CA LEU A 115 5.05 -10.19 7.37
C LEU A 115 4.36 -11.23 6.49
N ASN A 116 3.03 -11.19 6.46
CA ASN A 116 2.26 -11.91 5.46
C ASN A 116 2.65 -11.41 4.05
N PRO A 117 3.15 -12.27 3.14
CA PRO A 117 3.66 -11.82 1.84
C PRO A 117 2.63 -11.09 0.97
N LEU A 118 1.34 -11.47 1.08
CA LEU A 118 0.27 -10.83 0.33
C LEU A 118 0.02 -9.42 0.85
N LEU A 119 -0.15 -9.26 2.16
CA LEU A 119 -0.35 -7.93 2.78
C LEU A 119 0.88 -7.03 2.57
N ALA A 120 2.09 -7.60 2.60
CA ALA A 120 3.32 -6.88 2.25
C ALA A 120 3.29 -6.39 0.79
N SER A 121 2.75 -7.17 -0.14
CA SER A 121 2.56 -6.71 -1.52
C SER A 121 1.57 -5.54 -1.63
N PHE A 122 0.53 -5.51 -0.78
CA PHE A 122 -0.42 -4.40 -0.73
C PHE A 122 0.17 -3.15 -0.09
N PHE A 123 0.85 -3.29 1.05
CA PHE A 123 1.59 -2.22 1.72
C PHE A 123 2.53 -1.50 0.74
N THR A 124 3.36 -2.28 0.02
CA THR A 124 4.36 -1.73 -0.91
C THR A 124 3.72 -1.14 -2.17
N LYS A 125 2.56 -1.64 -2.60
CA LYS A 125 1.80 -1.05 -3.70
C LYS A 125 1.20 0.31 -3.33
N VAL A 126 0.65 0.45 -2.12
CA VAL A 126 0.14 1.73 -1.62
C VAL A 126 1.26 2.76 -1.49
N LEU A 127 2.36 2.41 -0.84
CA LEU A 127 3.53 3.30 -0.75
C LEU A 127 4.13 3.60 -2.13
N GLY A 128 4.15 2.62 -3.04
CA GLY A 128 4.60 2.80 -4.41
C GLY A 128 3.75 3.81 -5.19
N LEU A 129 2.42 3.78 -5.03
CA LEU A 129 1.55 4.79 -5.65
C LEU A 129 1.82 6.18 -5.05
N LEU A 130 1.95 6.28 -3.73
CA LEU A 130 2.26 7.55 -3.06
C LEU A 130 3.62 8.11 -3.48
N LEU A 131 4.62 7.24 -3.67
CA LEU A 131 5.93 7.63 -4.18
C LEU A 131 5.80 8.29 -5.56
N VAL A 132 4.92 7.79 -6.42
CA VAL A 132 4.70 8.36 -7.77
C VAL A 132 3.84 9.62 -7.74
N ARG A 133 2.73 9.62 -6.98
CA ARG A 133 1.69 10.66 -7.06
C ARG A 133 1.81 11.77 -6.02
N LYS A 134 2.44 11.48 -4.89
CA LYS A 134 2.59 12.37 -3.73
C LYS A 134 4.03 12.30 -3.16
N PRO A 135 5.10 12.41 -3.98
CA PRO A 135 6.48 12.14 -3.56
C PRO A 135 6.94 13.04 -2.41
N ASP A 136 6.64 14.34 -2.44
CA ASP A 136 7.05 15.26 -1.38
C ASP A 136 6.38 14.94 -0.05
N TYR A 137 5.07 14.68 -0.06
CA TYR A 137 4.33 14.25 1.13
C TYR A 137 4.87 12.94 1.67
N LEU A 138 5.07 11.92 0.82
CA LEU A 138 5.56 10.62 1.28
C LEU A 138 6.96 10.77 1.88
N PHE A 139 7.84 11.51 1.22
CA PHE A 139 9.19 11.75 1.73
C PHE A 139 9.17 12.45 3.11
N GLU A 140 8.41 13.52 3.26
CA GLU A 140 8.27 14.23 4.55
C GLU A 140 7.68 13.32 5.63
N TYR A 141 6.69 12.50 5.27
CA TYR A 141 6.11 11.52 6.18
C TYR A 141 7.13 10.47 6.63
N LEU A 142 7.91 9.88 5.71
CA LEU A 142 8.92 8.86 6.02
C LEU A 142 10.05 9.41 6.90
N VAL A 143 10.54 10.61 6.59
CA VAL A 143 11.59 11.30 7.39
C VAL A 143 11.11 11.62 8.80
N ALA A 144 9.81 11.88 8.98
CA ALA A 144 9.22 12.16 10.28
C ALA A 144 8.99 10.91 11.15
N LYS A 145 9.10 9.69 10.60
CA LYS A 145 8.96 8.44 11.35
C LYS A 145 10.27 8.05 12.02
N ASP A 146 10.15 7.56 13.25
CA ASP A 146 11.30 7.07 14.01
C ASP A 146 11.83 5.77 13.39
N ASP A 147 13.11 5.78 13.01
CA ASP A 147 13.85 4.67 12.37
C ASP A 147 13.06 3.91 11.29
N PHE A 148 12.37 4.62 10.37
CA PHE A 148 11.62 3.96 9.29
C PHE A 148 12.47 2.94 8.53
N LEU A 149 13.72 3.29 8.21
CA LEU A 149 14.62 2.38 7.50
C LEU A 149 14.98 1.16 8.36
N GLY A 150 15.22 1.30 9.66
CA GLY A 150 15.45 0.14 10.53
C GLY A 150 14.28 -0.84 10.48
N HIS A 151 13.05 -0.34 10.67
CA HIS A 151 11.83 -1.16 10.56
C HIS A 151 11.63 -1.76 9.16
N LEU A 152 12.02 -1.05 8.10
CA LEU A 152 11.96 -1.61 6.74
C LEU A 152 12.96 -2.76 6.58
N LEU A 153 14.15 -2.59 7.15
CA LEU A 153 15.26 -3.52 7.00
C LEU A 153 15.05 -4.83 7.78
N THR A 154 14.29 -4.83 8.89
CA THR A 154 13.94 -6.07 9.61
C THR A 154 13.14 -7.05 8.74
N HIS A 155 12.51 -6.57 7.68
CA HIS A 155 11.61 -7.34 6.83
C HIS A 155 12.16 -7.62 5.42
N LEU A 156 13.46 -7.42 5.17
CA LEU A 156 14.07 -7.58 3.84
C LEU A 156 13.95 -8.99 3.25
N GLY A 157 13.79 -10.02 4.08
CA GLY A 157 13.49 -11.38 3.62
C GLY A 157 12.16 -11.50 2.86
N THR A 158 11.28 -10.50 2.92
CA THR A 158 10.03 -10.45 2.16
C THR A 158 10.25 -9.72 0.83
N SER A 159 10.08 -10.41 -0.31
CA SER A 159 10.39 -9.88 -1.64
C SER A 159 9.76 -8.52 -1.94
N ALA A 160 8.50 -8.30 -1.53
CA ALA A 160 7.82 -7.02 -1.70
C ALA A 160 8.57 -5.87 -1.00
N ILE A 161 9.08 -6.09 0.21
CA ILE A 161 9.81 -5.09 0.99
C ILE A 161 11.15 -4.75 0.34
N MET A 162 11.87 -5.76 -0.15
CA MET A 162 13.07 -5.56 -0.96
C MET A 162 12.78 -4.69 -2.19
N ASP A 163 11.69 -4.99 -2.92
CA ASP A 163 11.27 -4.20 -4.08
C ASP A 163 10.96 -2.75 -3.71
N LEU A 164 10.35 -2.50 -2.53
CA LEU A 164 10.10 -1.14 -2.04
C LEU A 164 11.39 -0.40 -1.73
N LEU A 165 12.35 -1.04 -1.06
CA LEU A 165 13.67 -0.45 -0.80
C LEU A 165 14.36 -0.08 -2.11
N MET A 166 14.38 -1.00 -3.08
CA MET A 166 14.96 -0.75 -4.40
C MET A 166 14.25 0.38 -5.12
N ARG A 167 12.92 0.47 -5.04
CA ARG A 167 12.16 1.60 -5.58
C ARG A 167 12.55 2.93 -4.92
N LEU A 168 12.74 2.97 -3.60
CA LEU A 168 13.19 4.19 -2.91
C LEU A 168 14.59 4.63 -3.36
N ILE A 169 15.53 3.69 -3.49
CA ILE A 169 16.90 3.97 -3.93
C ILE A 169 16.93 4.44 -5.40
N THR A 170 16.16 3.78 -6.25
CA THR A 170 16.17 4.01 -7.70
C THR A 170 15.14 5.04 -8.16
N TYR A 171 14.35 5.61 -7.24
CA TYR A 171 13.34 6.60 -7.56
C TYR A 171 14.00 7.80 -8.24
N ASP A 172 13.62 8.05 -9.49
CA ASP A 172 14.17 9.12 -10.32
C ASP A 172 13.08 10.13 -10.71
N PRO A 173 12.54 10.90 -9.74
CA PRO A 173 11.74 12.07 -10.05
C PRO A 173 12.68 13.22 -10.47
N VAL A 174 12.11 14.41 -10.68
CA VAL A 174 12.86 15.67 -10.81
C VAL A 174 14.09 15.68 -9.89
N ILE A 175 15.26 16.02 -10.44
CA ILE A 175 16.61 15.89 -9.84
C ILE A 175 16.67 16.33 -8.36
N SER A 176 15.88 17.32 -7.96
CA SER A 176 15.81 17.86 -6.59
C SER A 176 15.23 16.90 -5.54
N VAL A 177 14.27 16.04 -5.87
CA VAL A 177 13.68 15.09 -4.91
C VAL A 177 14.58 13.88 -4.75
N LYS A 178 15.19 13.40 -5.84
CA LYS A 178 16.16 12.30 -5.80
C LYS A 178 17.34 12.60 -4.87
N SER A 179 17.93 13.78 -4.97
CA SER A 179 19.06 14.16 -4.12
C SER A 179 18.68 14.22 -2.64
N ARG A 180 17.45 14.64 -2.31
CA ARG A 180 16.91 14.60 -0.93
C ARG A 180 16.77 13.18 -0.41
N ILE A 181 16.22 12.27 -1.22
CA ILE A 181 16.05 10.85 -0.84
C ILE A 181 17.41 10.20 -0.62
N LEU A 182 18.33 10.31 -1.57
CA LEU A 182 19.66 9.71 -1.44
C LEU A 182 20.43 10.26 -0.23
N LYS A 183 20.33 11.58 0.02
CA LYS A 183 20.91 12.18 1.21
C LYS A 183 20.29 11.63 2.49
N TRP A 184 18.98 11.49 2.56
CA TRP A 184 18.31 10.92 3.74
C TRP A 184 18.72 9.46 3.97
N LEU A 185 18.79 8.64 2.92
CA LEU A 185 19.25 7.25 3.03
C LEU A 185 20.70 7.14 3.54
N ASP A 186 21.56 8.07 3.13
CA ASP A 186 22.95 8.21 3.61
C ASP A 186 23.00 8.66 5.08
N ASP A 187 22.23 9.69 5.44
CA ASP A 187 22.13 10.19 6.83
C ASP A 187 21.60 9.08 7.79
N GLU A 188 20.77 8.16 7.29
CA GLU A 188 20.27 6.98 8.01
C GLU A 188 21.24 5.77 8.00
N ASN A 189 22.44 5.91 7.42
CA ASN A 189 23.48 4.89 7.32
C ASN A 189 23.00 3.60 6.65
N LEU A 190 22.27 3.72 5.53
CA LEU A 190 21.70 2.56 4.82
C LEU A 190 22.76 1.53 4.44
N VAL A 191 23.93 1.96 3.95
CA VAL A 191 24.99 1.04 3.51
C VAL A 191 25.53 0.23 4.68
N GLU A 192 25.79 0.88 5.82
CA GLU A 192 26.25 0.24 7.04
C GLU A 192 25.21 -0.74 7.59
N LYS A 193 23.94 -0.34 7.62
CA LYS A 193 22.84 -1.21 8.04
C LYS A 193 22.75 -2.46 7.14
N LEU A 194 22.86 -2.31 5.81
CA LEU A 194 22.86 -3.43 4.86
C LEU A 194 24.08 -4.35 5.02
N VAL A 195 25.28 -3.79 5.16
CA VAL A 195 26.52 -4.55 5.37
C VAL A 195 26.45 -5.38 6.66
N ASN A 196 25.91 -4.80 7.74
CA ASN A 196 25.73 -5.51 9.00
C ASN A 196 24.78 -6.72 8.87
N LEU A 197 23.72 -6.61 8.08
CA LEU A 197 22.81 -7.74 7.84
C LEU A 197 23.51 -8.90 7.13
N VAL A 198 24.33 -8.61 6.12
CA VAL A 198 25.11 -9.63 5.40
C VAL A 198 26.13 -10.32 6.31
N HIS A 199 26.71 -9.60 7.27
CA HIS A 199 27.67 -10.17 8.21
C HIS A 199 27.01 -11.07 9.28
N VAL A 200 25.79 -10.78 9.72
CA VAL A 200 25.06 -11.62 10.68
C VAL A 200 24.71 -12.98 10.07
N ASP A 201 24.29 -13.01 8.80
CA ASP A 201 23.97 -14.27 8.09
C ASP A 201 25.17 -15.20 7.91
N GLN A 202 26.40 -14.67 7.87
CA GLN A 202 27.62 -15.49 7.76
C GLN A 202 28.01 -16.17 9.08
N ALA A 203 27.47 -15.72 10.21
CA ALA A 203 27.75 -16.31 11.53
C ALA A 203 26.73 -17.38 11.95
N GLU A 204 25.52 -17.37 11.37
CA GLU A 204 24.45 -18.33 11.65
C GLU A 204 24.22 -19.29 10.46
N GLU A 205 25.19 -20.17 10.19
CA GLU A 205 25.02 -21.33 9.29
C GLU A 205 24.14 -22.43 9.94
N VAL A 206 22.90 -22.11 10.36
CA VAL A 206 21.84 -23.10 10.62
C VAL A 206 20.47 -22.51 10.25
N GLY A 207 20.16 -22.38 8.96
CA GLY A 207 18.82 -22.00 8.51
C GLY A 207 18.75 -21.29 7.17
N ILE A 208 19.31 -21.90 6.12
CA ILE A 208 19.31 -21.35 4.75
C ILE A 208 17.87 -21.12 4.25
N SER A 209 17.47 -19.86 4.00
CA SER A 209 16.54 -19.49 2.91
C SER A 209 16.37 -17.98 2.62
N GLN A 210 16.63 -17.04 3.55
CA GLN A 210 16.03 -15.70 3.40
C GLN A 210 16.85 -14.61 2.66
N TYR A 211 18.15 -14.78 2.41
CA TYR A 211 18.99 -13.67 1.89
C TYR A 211 19.86 -13.98 0.67
N THR A 212 19.75 -15.16 0.06
CA THR A 212 20.47 -15.49 -1.20
C THR A 212 20.11 -14.54 -2.35
N ILE A 213 19.00 -13.81 -2.25
CA ILE A 213 18.53 -12.85 -3.26
C ILE A 213 19.40 -11.57 -3.31
N LEU A 214 20.08 -11.19 -2.22
CA LEU A 214 20.90 -9.97 -2.20
C LEU A 214 22.05 -10.00 -3.21
N PHE A 215 22.57 -11.19 -3.53
CA PHE A 215 23.67 -11.37 -4.48
C PHE A 215 23.24 -11.31 -5.96
N CYS A 216 21.94 -11.32 -6.27
CA CYS A 216 21.49 -11.27 -7.66
C CYS A 216 21.26 -9.84 -8.19
N TYR A 217 21.31 -8.82 -7.33
CA TYR A 217 20.96 -7.44 -7.68
C TYR A 217 22.04 -6.38 -7.38
N MET A 218 23.23 -6.81 -6.92
CA MET A 218 24.47 -6.00 -6.92
C MET A 218 25.33 -6.36 -8.13
#